data_AF-A0A5B8XRZ5-F1
#
_entry.id   AF-A0A5B8XRZ5-F1
#
_cell.length_a   1.000
_cell.length_b   1.000
_cell.length_c   1.000
_cell.angle_alpha   90.00
_cell.angle_beta   90.00
_cell.angle_gamma   90.00
#
_symmetry.space_group_name_H-M   'P 1'
#
loop_
_entity.id
_entity.type
_entity.pdbx_description
1 polymer ?
#
loop_
_entity_poly.entity_id
_entity_poly.type
_entity_poly.pdbx_seq_one_letter_code
_entity_poly.pdbx_strand_id
1 'polypeptide(L)'
;MAELLSQELSPDDFVVDLGFGEEAWTVLEMAAQLRKIEPNLRVIGLETDPRRISGADPDQNPLNCFEYVEPEDELSLQFEGAAMLRAMNVLRSYPEHEIWPTIQNWAKCLRDGGWLLEGSSSASGHILTSHVWRRMSGQVRHLGLLLYTDFSSGFAPWMFRDHLPRDLRRNLKPEVALYQTLAQWHENWLSLRTKALTQEELFSESSSFLNSSDLVGTLFVPSERVWDTKKVELNLG
;
A
#
# COMPACT_ATOMS: atom_id res chain seq x y z
N MET A 1 -0.28 -8.44 -4.57
CA MET A 1 1.09 -7.91 -4.42
C MET A 1 2.10 -9.02 -4.22
N ALA A 2 1.95 -9.90 -3.23
CA ALA A 2 2.79 -11.08 -3.02
C ALA A 2 3.13 -11.87 -4.28
N GLU A 3 2.09 -12.26 -5.04
CA GLU A 3 2.23 -13.04 -6.27
C GLU A 3 2.92 -12.26 -7.40
N LEU A 4 2.70 -10.95 -7.47
CA LEU A 4 3.37 -10.06 -8.44
C LEU A 4 4.84 -9.91 -8.10
N LEU A 5 5.15 -9.70 -6.82
CA LEU A 5 6.52 -9.62 -6.32
C LEU A 5 7.23 -10.97 -6.46
N SER A 6 6.54 -12.11 -6.31
CA SER A 6 7.17 -13.43 -6.42
C SER A 6 7.73 -13.78 -7.79
N GLN A 7 7.25 -13.14 -8.85
CA GLN A 7 7.77 -13.34 -10.20
C GLN A 7 8.86 -12.34 -10.56
N GLU A 8 9.03 -11.28 -9.74
CA GLU A 8 9.86 -10.14 -10.06
C GLU A 8 11.03 -9.94 -9.08
N LEU A 9 11.01 -10.58 -7.91
CA LEU A 9 12.08 -10.51 -6.91
C LEU A 9 13.25 -11.42 -7.29
N SER A 10 14.46 -10.90 -7.12
CA SER A 10 15.73 -11.61 -7.27
C SER A 10 16.45 -11.75 -5.91
N PRO A 11 17.38 -12.71 -5.75
CA PRO A 11 18.09 -12.92 -4.48
C PRO A 11 18.86 -11.70 -3.95
N ASP A 12 19.31 -10.81 -4.85
CA ASP A 12 20.05 -9.58 -4.49
C ASP A 12 19.12 -8.37 -4.26
N ASP A 13 17.81 -8.53 -4.44
CA ASP A 13 16.86 -7.45 -4.22
C ASP A 13 16.73 -7.10 -2.73
N PHE A 14 16.26 -5.89 -2.49
CA PHE A 14 15.83 -5.44 -1.17
C PHE A 14 14.57 -4.59 -1.25
N VAL A 15 13.86 -4.53 -0.13
CA VAL A 15 12.63 -3.77 0.04
C VAL A 15 12.84 -2.75 1.14
N VAL A 16 12.30 -1.55 0.93
CA VAL A 16 12.30 -0.46 1.91
C VAL A 16 10.87 -0.25 2.43
N ASP A 17 10.72 -0.15 3.75
CA ASP A 17 9.50 0.29 4.42
C ASP A 17 9.79 1.58 5.20
N LEU A 18 9.14 2.68 4.84
CA LEU A 18 9.31 3.97 5.48
C LEU A 18 8.17 4.26 6.45
N GLY A 19 8.52 4.57 7.70
CA GLY A 19 7.58 4.97 8.75
C GLY A 19 6.92 3.78 9.44
N PHE A 20 7.72 2.86 9.99
CA PHE A 20 7.19 1.62 10.58
C PHE A 20 6.43 1.81 11.91
N GLY A 21 6.54 2.99 12.55
CA GLY A 21 5.76 3.33 13.73
C GLY A 21 6.28 2.71 15.03
N GLU A 22 5.45 2.69 16.08
CA GLU A 22 5.91 2.38 17.44
C GLU A 22 6.40 0.95 17.63
N GLU A 23 5.73 -0.03 17.04
CA GLU A 23 5.95 -1.45 17.36
C GLU A 23 6.63 -2.25 16.23
N ALA A 24 7.00 -1.61 15.11
CA ALA A 24 7.64 -2.21 13.92
C ALA A 24 7.01 -3.50 13.32
N TRP A 25 5.93 -4.01 13.92
CA TRP A 25 5.23 -5.25 13.61
C TRP A 25 4.89 -5.38 12.13
N THR A 26 4.44 -4.30 11.49
CA THR A 26 4.08 -4.31 10.06
C THR A 26 5.28 -4.59 9.15
N VAL A 27 6.47 -4.09 9.48
CA VAL A 27 7.69 -4.41 8.72
C VAL A 27 8.09 -5.85 8.92
N LEU A 28 7.98 -6.35 10.15
CA LEU A 28 8.35 -7.73 10.48
C LEU A 28 7.40 -8.73 9.83
N GLU A 29 6.10 -8.47 9.87
CA GLU A 29 5.09 -9.27 9.16
C GLU A 29 5.33 -9.24 7.65
N MET A 30 5.57 -8.06 7.08
CA MET A 30 5.89 -7.95 5.65
C MET A 30 7.16 -8.74 5.31
N ALA A 31 8.22 -8.60 6.11
CA ALA A 31 9.47 -9.31 5.90
C ALA A 31 9.30 -10.83 6.03
N ALA A 32 8.57 -11.31 7.03
CA ALA A 32 8.28 -12.72 7.21
C ALA A 32 7.51 -13.30 6.02
N GLN A 33 6.58 -12.53 5.44
CA GLN A 33 5.79 -12.98 4.31
C GLN A 33 6.58 -12.93 2.99
N LEU A 34 7.35 -11.87 2.75
CA LEU A 34 8.22 -11.79 1.58
C LEU A 34 9.32 -12.86 1.61
N ARG A 35 9.81 -13.25 2.80
CA ARG A 35 10.79 -14.35 2.93
C ARG A 35 10.23 -15.74 2.69
N LYS A 36 8.89 -15.92 2.67
CA LYS A 36 8.29 -17.15 2.15
C LYS A 36 8.46 -17.27 0.63
N ILE A 37 8.67 -16.14 -0.04
CA ILE A 37 8.84 -16.05 -1.49
C ILE A 37 10.33 -16.07 -1.83
N GLU A 38 11.11 -15.16 -1.25
CA GLU A 38 12.56 -15.08 -1.41
C GLU A 38 13.23 -15.13 -0.02
N PRO A 39 13.70 -16.31 0.43
CA PRO A 39 14.18 -16.53 1.79
C PRO A 39 15.27 -15.56 2.25
N ASN A 40 16.12 -15.08 1.34
CA ASN A 40 17.24 -14.20 1.67
C ASN A 40 16.91 -12.72 1.47
N LEU A 41 15.64 -12.37 1.19
CA LEU A 41 15.27 -11.00 0.90
C LEU A 41 15.60 -10.06 2.07
N ARG A 42 16.36 -9.02 1.73
CA ARG A 42 16.65 -7.92 2.63
C ARG A 42 15.43 -7.00 2.70
N VAL A 43 14.97 -6.74 3.92
CA VAL A 43 13.92 -5.76 4.18
C VAL A 43 14.52 -4.71 5.10
N ILE A 44 14.36 -3.44 4.75
CA ILE A 44 14.92 -2.29 5.47
C ILE A 44 13.74 -1.44 5.94
N GLY A 45 13.47 -1.43 7.24
CA GLY A 45 12.52 -0.52 7.87
C GLY A 45 13.23 0.78 8.28
N LEU A 46 12.67 1.91 7.87
CA LEU A 46 13.14 3.25 8.18
C LEU A 46 12.19 3.94 9.14
N GLU A 47 12.74 4.64 10.13
CA GLU A 47 11.99 5.44 11.08
C GLU A 47 12.78 6.69 11.47
N THR A 48 12.03 7.75 11.78
CA THR A 48 12.55 9.08 12.09
C THR A 48 12.61 9.36 13.58
N ASP A 49 11.92 8.56 14.41
CA ASP A 49 12.04 8.64 15.87
C ASP A 49 13.12 7.65 16.37
N PRO A 50 14.26 8.14 16.90
CA PRO A 50 15.31 7.28 17.44
C PRO A 50 14.83 6.33 18.54
N ARG A 51 13.78 6.71 19.30
CA ARG A 51 13.24 5.89 20.38
C ARG A 51 12.58 4.64 19.84
N ARG A 52 11.86 4.74 18.73
CA ARG A 52 11.18 3.62 18.08
C ARG A 52 12.16 2.61 17.51
N ILE A 53 13.31 3.07 17.03
CA ILE A 53 14.39 2.19 16.55
C ILE A 53 15.07 1.49 17.72
N SER A 54 15.37 2.21 18.79
CA SER A 54 16.00 1.62 19.98
C SER A 54 15.07 0.68 20.76
N GLY A 55 13.75 0.90 20.64
CA GLY A 55 12.70 0.09 21.27
C GLY A 55 12.27 -1.11 20.44
N ALA A 56 12.63 -1.15 19.15
CA ALA A 56 12.46 -2.35 18.32
C ALA A 56 13.37 -3.45 18.87
N ASP A 57 12.76 -4.45 19.49
CA ASP A 57 13.43 -5.55 20.17
C ASP A 57 14.45 -6.23 19.23
N PRO A 58 15.74 -6.35 19.61
CA PRO A 58 16.75 -7.06 18.83
C PRO A 58 16.37 -8.50 18.49
N ASP A 59 15.61 -9.18 19.36
CA ASP A 59 15.09 -10.53 19.11
C ASP A 59 13.94 -10.53 18.08
N GLN A 60 13.26 -9.39 17.92
CA GLN A 60 12.30 -9.14 16.86
C GLN A 60 12.96 -8.66 15.55
N ASN A 61 14.26 -8.33 15.58
CA ASN A 61 15.04 -7.93 14.41
C ASN A 61 16.16 -8.93 14.06
N PRO A 62 15.85 -10.22 13.81
CA PRO A 62 16.87 -11.27 13.66
C PRO A 62 17.82 -11.08 12.45
N LEU A 63 17.61 -10.04 11.63
CA LEU A 63 18.39 -9.75 10.42
C LEU A 63 18.89 -8.28 10.33
N ASN A 64 18.87 -7.51 11.42
CA ASN A 64 19.31 -6.10 11.45
C ASN A 64 18.67 -5.25 10.34
N CYS A 65 17.37 -5.44 10.17
CA CYS A 65 16.52 -4.86 9.13
C CYS A 65 16.05 -3.44 9.40
N PHE A 66 16.50 -2.78 10.48
CA PHE A 66 16.00 -1.45 10.85
C PHE A 66 17.13 -0.44 10.78
N GLU A 67 16.89 0.63 10.03
CA GLU A 67 17.83 1.73 9.84
C GLU A 67 17.15 3.04 10.27
N TYR A 68 17.92 3.91 10.92
CA TYR A 68 17.46 5.26 11.20
C TYR A 68 17.54 6.11 9.94
N VAL A 69 16.52 6.92 9.70
CA VAL A 69 16.57 7.99 8.71
C VAL A 69 16.30 9.31 9.43
N GLU A 70 17.14 10.31 9.19
CA GLU A 70 16.91 11.64 9.73
C GLU A 70 15.56 12.20 9.21
N PRO A 71 14.76 12.89 10.04
CA PRO A 71 13.50 13.48 9.60
C PRO A 71 13.63 14.38 8.36
N GLU A 72 14.72 15.14 8.24
CA GLU A 72 15.02 15.98 7.08
C GLU A 72 15.23 15.19 5.77
N ASP A 73 15.62 13.92 5.88
CA ASP A 73 15.96 13.06 4.75
C ASP A 73 14.80 12.13 4.34
N GLU A 74 13.73 12.03 5.14
CA GLU A 74 12.63 11.07 4.89
C GLU A 74 11.93 11.29 3.54
N LEU A 75 11.91 12.53 3.05
CA LEU A 75 11.33 12.91 1.76
C LEU A 75 12.31 12.76 0.57
N SER A 76 13.59 12.54 0.85
CA SER A 76 14.66 12.48 -0.16
C SER A 76 15.70 11.41 0.16
N LEU A 77 15.20 10.18 0.33
CA LEU A 77 16.00 9.00 0.63
C LEU A 77 17.14 8.76 -0.39
N GLN A 78 18.25 8.20 0.09
CA GLN A 78 19.48 7.98 -0.66
C GLN A 78 19.77 6.48 -0.88
N PHE A 79 18.74 5.69 -1.19
CA PHE A 79 18.92 4.29 -1.62
C PHE A 79 19.06 4.19 -3.14
N GLU A 80 19.67 3.11 -3.62
CA GLU A 80 19.70 2.76 -5.04
C GLU A 80 19.29 1.30 -5.24
N GLY A 81 18.39 1.05 -6.20
CA GLY A 81 18.07 -0.29 -6.67
C GLY A 81 17.04 -1.07 -5.86
N ALA A 82 16.27 -0.42 -4.97
CA ALA A 82 15.22 -1.10 -4.22
C ALA A 82 14.17 -1.71 -5.18
N ALA A 83 13.75 -2.95 -4.91
CA ALA A 83 12.69 -3.60 -5.67
C ALA A 83 11.31 -3.06 -5.31
N MET A 84 11.15 -2.61 -4.06
CA MET A 84 9.94 -1.98 -3.57
C MET A 84 10.26 -0.95 -2.50
N LEU A 85 9.50 0.14 -2.50
CA LEU A 85 9.43 1.12 -1.41
C LEU A 85 7.97 1.25 -0.98
N ARG A 86 7.69 0.98 0.29
CA ARG A 86 6.37 1.21 0.90
C ARG A 86 6.50 2.35 1.90
N ALA A 87 5.58 3.32 1.84
CA ALA A 87 5.53 4.49 2.71
C ALA A 87 4.09 4.73 3.15
N MET A 88 3.68 4.09 4.24
CA MET A 88 2.31 4.18 4.75
C MET A 88 2.23 5.16 5.90
N ASN A 89 1.22 6.03 5.89
CA ASN A 89 0.97 7.05 6.91
C ASN A 89 2.05 8.14 7.04
N VAL A 90 3.03 8.19 6.14
CA VAL A 90 4.10 9.20 6.12
C VAL A 90 3.56 10.55 5.67
N LEU A 91 3.01 10.64 4.46
CA LEU A 91 2.59 11.92 3.86
C LEU A 91 1.27 12.50 4.40
N ARG A 92 0.58 11.82 5.33
CA ARG A 92 -0.78 12.22 5.79
C ARG A 92 -0.85 13.61 6.42
N SER A 93 0.27 14.05 7.01
CA SER A 93 0.40 15.35 7.69
C SER A 93 1.06 16.41 6.82
N TYR A 94 1.67 16.02 5.70
CA TYR A 94 2.39 16.92 4.80
C TYR A 94 1.43 17.83 4.01
N PRO A 95 1.89 19.03 3.61
CA PRO A 95 1.17 19.87 2.68
C PRO A 95 1.13 19.22 1.30
N GLU A 96 0.03 19.45 0.57
CA GLU A 96 -0.27 18.75 -0.67
C GLU A 96 0.77 18.96 -1.77
N HIS A 97 1.37 20.16 -1.83
CA HIS A 97 2.36 20.50 -2.85
C HIS A 97 3.70 19.75 -2.69
N GLU A 98 3.95 19.12 -1.54
CA GLU A 98 5.16 18.31 -1.30
C GLU A 98 4.98 16.85 -1.72
N ILE A 99 3.74 16.35 -1.88
CA ILE A 99 3.47 14.93 -2.11
C ILE A 99 4.11 14.43 -3.41
N TRP A 100 3.81 15.10 -4.53
CA TRP A 100 4.29 14.66 -5.84
C TRP A 100 5.82 14.74 -5.97
N PRO A 101 6.50 15.85 -5.58
CA PRO A 101 7.96 15.89 -5.52
C PRO A 101 8.57 14.77 -4.69
N THR A 102 7.98 14.44 -3.53
CA THR A 102 8.44 13.35 -2.68
C THR A 102 8.31 11.98 -3.35
N ILE A 103 7.16 11.69 -3.98
CA ILE A 103 6.97 10.46 -4.76
C ILE A 103 8.02 10.34 -5.86
N GLN A 104 8.33 11.43 -6.57
CA GLN A 104 9.37 11.45 -7.60
C GLN A 104 10.76 11.18 -7.02
N ASN A 105 11.06 11.68 -5.82
CA ASN A 105 12.32 11.42 -5.14
C ASN A 105 12.43 9.97 -4.69
N TRP A 106 11.43 9.44 -3.99
CA TRP A 106 11.39 8.03 -3.59
C TRP A 106 11.47 7.07 -4.77
N ALA A 107 10.88 7.42 -5.92
CA ALA A 107 10.99 6.61 -7.12
C ALA A 107 12.41 6.52 -7.69
N LYS A 108 13.32 7.44 -7.35
CA LYS A 108 14.75 7.34 -7.73
C LYS A 108 15.46 6.24 -6.95
N CYS A 109 14.95 5.87 -5.77
CA CYS A 109 15.48 4.76 -4.98
C CYS A 109 15.22 3.39 -5.60
N LEU A 110 14.24 3.31 -6.50
CA LEU A 110 13.83 2.05 -7.10
C LEU A 110 14.69 1.67 -8.30
N ARG A 111 14.95 0.36 -8.44
CA ARG A 111 15.37 -0.18 -9.74
C ARG A 111 14.28 -0.03 -10.78
N ASP A 112 14.64 -0.14 -12.07
CA ASP A 112 13.61 -0.18 -13.11
C ASP A 112 12.70 -1.40 -12.92
N GLY A 113 11.41 -1.20 -13.13
CA GLY A 113 10.35 -2.16 -12.81
C GLY A 113 9.91 -2.18 -11.33
N GLY A 114 10.65 -1.51 -10.43
CA GLY A 114 10.37 -1.50 -8.99
C GLY A 114 9.06 -0.81 -8.61
N TRP A 115 8.52 -1.17 -7.44
CA TRP A 115 7.20 -0.77 -6.97
C TRP A 115 7.28 0.32 -5.90
N LEU A 116 6.40 1.32 -5.97
CA LEU A 116 6.23 2.30 -4.89
C LEU A 116 4.78 2.26 -4.40
N LEU A 117 4.60 2.11 -3.10
CA LEU A 117 3.31 2.17 -2.43
C LEU A 117 3.33 3.33 -1.45
N GLU A 118 2.49 4.34 -1.68
CA GLU A 118 2.31 5.47 -0.76
C GLU A 118 0.84 5.52 -0.36
N GLY A 119 0.53 5.71 0.93
CA GLY A 119 -0.87 5.70 1.32
C GLY A 119 -1.13 5.94 2.80
N SER A 120 -2.35 5.62 3.23
CA SER A 120 -2.80 5.75 4.61
C SER A 120 -3.60 4.53 5.08
N SER A 121 -3.62 4.30 6.39
CA SER A 121 -4.40 3.23 7.01
C SER A 121 -5.19 3.73 8.22
N SER A 122 -6.13 2.92 8.68
CA SER A 122 -6.69 3.07 10.02
C SER A 122 -5.66 2.70 11.09
N ALA A 123 -5.87 3.15 12.32
CA ALA A 123 -4.95 2.89 13.43
C ALA A 123 -4.76 1.40 13.71
N SER A 124 -5.82 0.58 13.54
CA SER A 124 -5.74 -0.87 13.69
C SER A 124 -5.40 -1.61 12.39
N GLY A 125 -5.17 -0.92 11.28
CA GLY A 125 -4.79 -1.54 10.00
C GLY A 125 -5.91 -2.24 9.23
N HIS A 126 -7.11 -2.37 9.81
CA HIS A 126 -8.28 -2.99 9.16
C HIS A 126 -8.80 -2.30 7.89
N ILE A 127 -8.33 -1.08 7.62
CA ILE A 127 -8.57 -0.33 6.38
C ILE A 127 -7.23 0.24 5.93
N LEU A 128 -6.90 0.06 4.67
CA LEU A 128 -5.73 0.68 4.05
C LEU A 128 -6.08 1.13 2.64
N THR A 129 -5.58 2.29 2.24
CA THR A 129 -5.58 2.70 0.85
C THR A 129 -4.20 3.21 0.45
N SER A 130 -3.78 2.96 -0.78
CA SER A 130 -2.47 3.37 -1.25
C SER A 130 -2.44 3.59 -2.75
N HIS A 131 -1.77 4.64 -3.21
CA HIS A 131 -1.31 4.71 -4.58
C HIS A 131 -0.30 3.61 -4.86
N VAL A 132 -0.49 2.92 -5.97
CA VAL A 132 0.45 1.94 -6.53
C VAL A 132 1.13 2.60 -7.71
N TRP A 133 2.45 2.68 -7.64
CA TRP A 133 3.28 3.22 -8.71
C TRP A 133 4.34 2.21 -9.13
N ARG A 134 4.85 2.40 -10.34
CA ARG A 134 5.94 1.58 -10.88
C ARG A 134 7.01 2.43 -11.55
N ARG A 135 8.26 2.13 -11.26
CA ARG A 135 9.42 2.71 -11.95
C ARG A 135 9.53 2.09 -13.34
N MET A 136 9.53 2.91 -14.38
CA MET A 136 9.66 2.49 -15.77
C MET A 136 10.50 3.50 -16.55
N SER A 137 11.60 3.02 -17.15
CA SER A 137 12.53 3.84 -17.94
C SER A 137 12.95 5.13 -17.23
N GLY A 138 13.26 5.03 -15.93
CA GLY A 138 13.70 6.19 -15.13
C GLY A 138 12.60 7.18 -14.73
N GLN A 139 11.33 6.86 -14.98
CA GLN A 139 10.16 7.64 -14.55
C GLN A 139 9.26 6.82 -13.64
N VAL A 140 8.44 7.48 -12.82
CA VAL A 140 7.41 6.81 -12.02
C VAL A 140 6.06 6.92 -12.72
N ARG A 141 5.38 5.79 -12.88
CA ARG A 141 4.03 5.72 -13.47
C ARG A 141 3.03 5.31 -12.42
N HIS A 142 1.91 6.03 -12.38
CA HIS A 142 0.77 5.66 -11.54
C HIS A 142 0.07 4.44 -12.15
N LEU A 143 -0.11 3.38 -11.37
CA LEU A 143 -0.78 2.15 -11.79
C LEU A 143 -2.15 1.96 -11.16
N GLY A 144 -2.41 2.55 -9.99
CA GLY A 144 -3.77 2.59 -9.45
C GLY A 144 -3.85 2.86 -7.97
N LEU A 145 -5.03 2.61 -7.42
CA LEU A 145 -5.27 2.68 -5.98
C LEU A 145 -5.52 1.28 -5.41
N LEU A 146 -4.68 0.85 -4.49
CA LEU A 146 -4.95 -0.29 -3.62
C LEU A 146 -5.99 0.12 -2.57
N LEU A 147 -7.06 -0.66 -2.43
CA LEU A 147 -8.07 -0.52 -1.37
C LEU A 147 -8.15 -1.85 -0.62
N TYR A 148 -7.92 -1.83 0.68
CA TYR A 148 -7.83 -3.02 1.52
C TYR A 148 -8.74 -2.90 2.75
N THR A 149 -9.46 -3.98 3.05
CA THR A 149 -10.10 -4.15 4.35
C THR A 149 -10.09 -5.60 4.80
N ASP A 150 -9.94 -5.80 6.11
CA ASP A 150 -9.95 -7.12 6.74
C ASP A 150 -11.37 -7.54 7.19
N PHE A 151 -12.38 -6.72 6.91
CA PHE A 151 -13.79 -6.90 7.26
C PHE A 151 -14.11 -6.99 8.76
N SER A 152 -13.13 -6.86 9.66
CA SER A 152 -13.29 -6.98 11.11
C SER A 152 -14.25 -5.94 11.69
N SER A 153 -14.43 -4.81 11.00
CA SER A 153 -15.34 -3.72 11.36
C SER A 153 -16.53 -3.57 10.40
N GLY A 154 -16.84 -4.64 9.64
CA GLY A 154 -17.83 -4.62 8.57
C GLY A 154 -17.33 -3.93 7.30
N PHE A 155 -18.18 -3.87 6.28
CA PHE A 155 -17.84 -3.33 4.97
C PHE A 155 -18.89 -2.37 4.43
N ALA A 156 -18.44 -1.20 3.97
CA ALA A 156 -19.18 -0.32 3.06
C ALA A 156 -18.18 0.48 2.22
N PRO A 157 -18.40 0.70 0.91
CA PRO A 157 -17.44 1.39 0.04
C PRO A 157 -16.93 2.74 0.56
N TRP A 158 -17.80 3.53 1.22
CA TRP A 158 -17.41 4.84 1.76
C TRP A 158 -16.41 4.79 2.93
N MET A 159 -16.18 3.61 3.53
CA MET A 159 -15.19 3.47 4.62
C MET A 159 -13.77 3.86 4.18
N PHE A 160 -13.45 3.71 2.90
CA PHE A 160 -12.14 4.07 2.34
C PHE A 160 -11.88 5.57 2.27
N ARG A 161 -12.94 6.40 2.19
CA ARG A 161 -12.81 7.86 2.01
C ARG A 161 -11.90 8.48 3.05
N ASP A 162 -12.09 8.10 4.31
CA ASP A 162 -11.37 8.67 5.43
C ASP A 162 -9.98 8.04 5.63
N HIS A 163 -9.55 7.18 4.71
CA HIS A 163 -8.22 6.58 4.68
C HIS A 163 -7.51 6.76 3.34
N LEU A 164 -8.08 7.55 2.41
CA LEU A 164 -7.45 7.91 1.13
C LEU A 164 -6.09 8.57 1.34
N PRO A 165 -5.15 8.43 0.36
CA PRO A 165 -3.90 9.19 0.35
C PRO A 165 -4.15 10.69 0.43
N ARG A 166 -3.14 11.42 0.91
CA ARG A 166 -3.32 12.80 1.36
C ARG A 166 -3.84 13.74 0.25
N ASP A 167 -3.31 13.59 -0.95
CA ASP A 167 -3.69 14.32 -2.16
C ASP A 167 -5.13 14.03 -2.61
N LEU A 168 -5.64 12.83 -2.34
CA LEU A 168 -7.01 12.45 -2.69
C LEU A 168 -8.03 12.78 -1.60
N ARG A 169 -7.68 12.60 -0.32
CA ARG A 169 -8.62 12.68 0.80
C ARG A 169 -9.37 14.00 0.88
N ARG A 170 -8.69 15.12 0.66
CA ARG A 170 -9.30 16.47 0.73
C ARG A 170 -9.93 16.92 -0.59
N ASN A 171 -9.64 16.21 -1.67
CA ASN A 171 -10.05 16.56 -3.02
C ASN A 171 -11.13 15.63 -3.59
N LEU A 172 -11.66 14.69 -2.78
CA LEU A 172 -12.71 13.78 -3.19
C LEU A 172 -14.09 14.47 -3.31
N LYS A 173 -14.28 15.23 -4.39
CA LYS A 173 -15.51 15.97 -4.71
C LYS A 173 -16.36 15.21 -5.74
N PRO A 174 -17.67 15.49 -5.85
CA PRO A 174 -18.58 14.78 -6.76
C PRO A 174 -18.16 14.75 -8.25
N GLU A 175 -17.44 15.77 -8.69
CA GLU A 175 -16.91 15.89 -10.05
C GLU A 175 -15.69 15.00 -10.33
N VAL A 176 -15.03 14.45 -9.30
CA VAL A 176 -13.85 13.60 -9.45
C VAL A 176 -14.27 12.17 -9.74
N ALA A 177 -13.63 11.54 -10.73
CA ALA A 177 -13.94 10.17 -11.15
C ALA A 177 -13.90 9.17 -9.98
N LEU A 178 -12.94 9.30 -9.06
CA LEU A 178 -12.87 8.47 -7.86
C LEU A 178 -14.11 8.58 -6.97
N TYR A 179 -14.68 9.78 -6.82
CA TYR A 179 -15.93 9.94 -6.07
C TYR A 179 -17.07 9.20 -6.77
N GLN A 180 -17.20 9.39 -8.08
CA GLN A 180 -18.28 8.76 -8.87
C GLN A 180 -18.19 7.24 -8.78
N THR A 181 -16.97 6.70 -8.81
CA THR A 181 -16.70 5.26 -8.64
C THR A 181 -17.10 4.76 -7.25
N LEU A 182 -16.71 5.46 -6.18
CA LEU A 182 -17.11 5.10 -4.81
C LEU A 182 -18.64 5.20 -4.62
N ALA A 183 -19.27 6.21 -5.23
CA ALA A 183 -20.72 6.37 -5.19
C ALA A 183 -21.44 5.23 -5.93
N GLN A 184 -21.01 4.89 -7.15
CA GLN A 184 -21.58 3.77 -7.90
C GLN A 184 -21.36 2.44 -7.16
N TRP A 185 -20.19 2.24 -6.57
CA TRP A 185 -19.92 1.06 -5.76
C TRP A 185 -20.85 1.01 -4.53
N HIS A 186 -21.08 2.14 -3.88
CA HIS A 186 -22.00 2.22 -2.75
C HIS A 186 -23.43 1.87 -3.12
N GLU A 187 -23.95 2.36 -4.26
CA GLU A 187 -25.29 2.01 -4.74
C GLU A 187 -25.41 0.51 -5.05
N ASN A 188 -24.39 -0.08 -5.69
CA ASN A 188 -24.33 -1.51 -5.94
C ASN A 188 -24.34 -2.29 -4.61
N TRP A 189 -23.52 -1.88 -3.65
CA TRP A 189 -23.47 -2.48 -2.31
C TRP A 189 -24.83 -2.38 -1.60
N LEU A 190 -25.50 -1.22 -1.63
CA LEU A 190 -26.84 -1.04 -1.04
C LEU A 190 -27.86 -2.02 -1.63
N SER A 191 -27.84 -2.21 -2.95
CA SER A 191 -28.75 -3.14 -3.64
C SER A 191 -28.57 -4.62 -3.22
N LEU A 192 -27.38 -4.97 -2.73
CA LEU A 192 -27.04 -6.34 -2.32
C LEU A 192 -27.27 -6.59 -0.82
N ARG A 193 -27.44 -5.55 0.00
CA ARG A 193 -27.61 -5.68 1.46
C ARG A 193 -28.86 -6.45 1.89
N THR A 194 -29.86 -6.56 1.02
CA THR A 194 -31.07 -7.35 1.31
C THR A 194 -30.85 -8.85 1.13
N LYS A 195 -29.71 -9.27 0.57
CA LYS A 195 -29.31 -10.67 0.45
C LYS A 195 -28.54 -11.11 1.70
N ALA A 196 -28.64 -12.40 2.05
CA ALA A 196 -27.88 -13.00 3.15
C ALA A 196 -26.44 -13.35 2.70
N LEU A 197 -25.65 -12.32 2.40
CA LEU A 197 -24.24 -12.43 1.96
C LEU A 197 -23.27 -12.14 3.11
N THR A 198 -22.08 -12.75 3.08
CA THR A 198 -20.96 -12.35 3.95
C THR A 198 -20.38 -10.99 3.54
N GLN A 199 -19.47 -10.42 4.34
CA GLN A 199 -18.84 -9.14 3.99
C GLN A 199 -17.95 -9.27 2.74
N GLU A 200 -17.26 -10.40 2.61
CA GLU A 200 -16.41 -10.76 1.47
C GLU A 200 -17.24 -10.92 0.20
N GLU A 201 -18.39 -11.60 0.29
CA GLU A 201 -19.31 -11.76 -0.84
C GLU A 201 -19.92 -10.42 -1.25
N LEU A 202 -20.37 -9.61 -0.28
CA LEU A 202 -20.85 -8.25 -0.53
C LEU A 202 -19.79 -7.41 -1.23
N PHE A 203 -18.55 -7.46 -0.76
CA PHE A 203 -17.42 -6.77 -1.36
C PHE A 203 -17.18 -7.23 -2.80
N SER A 204 -17.07 -8.53 -3.02
CA SER A 204 -16.78 -9.13 -4.33
C SER A 204 -17.87 -8.83 -5.36
N GLU A 205 -19.15 -9.05 -5.00
CA GLU A 205 -20.27 -8.79 -5.90
C GLU A 205 -20.42 -7.29 -6.21
N SER A 206 -20.35 -6.43 -5.18
CA SER A 206 -20.56 -4.98 -5.36
C SER A 206 -19.44 -4.28 -6.12
N SER A 207 -18.21 -4.82 -6.07
CA SER A 207 -17.02 -4.27 -6.75
C SER A 207 -16.79 -4.84 -8.15
N SER A 208 -17.58 -5.82 -8.60
CA SER A 208 -17.35 -6.54 -9.86
C SER A 208 -17.23 -5.64 -11.12
N PHE A 209 -17.90 -4.48 -11.13
CA PHE A 209 -17.82 -3.50 -12.22
C PHE A 209 -16.50 -2.72 -12.28
N LEU A 210 -15.73 -2.70 -11.18
CA LEU A 210 -14.47 -1.97 -11.10
C LEU A 210 -13.40 -2.57 -12.02
N ASN A 211 -13.47 -3.88 -12.26
CA ASN A 211 -12.56 -4.61 -13.17
C ASN A 211 -12.69 -4.17 -14.64
N SER A 212 -13.78 -3.47 -15.01
CA SER A 212 -14.03 -2.96 -16.37
C SER A 212 -13.94 -1.44 -16.48
N SER A 213 -13.54 -0.73 -15.41
CA SER A 213 -13.44 0.73 -15.40
C SER A 213 -12.02 1.19 -15.73
N ASP A 214 -11.89 2.20 -16.61
CA ASP A 214 -10.60 2.79 -17.05
C ASP A 214 -9.82 3.53 -15.91
N LEU A 215 -10.25 3.37 -14.66
CA LEU A 215 -9.52 3.84 -13.51
C LEU A 215 -8.40 2.83 -13.22
N VAL A 216 -7.20 3.17 -13.69
CA VAL A 216 -5.86 2.89 -13.15
C VAL A 216 -5.99 1.95 -11.92
N GLY A 217 -5.76 0.66 -12.18
CA GLY A 217 -6.32 -0.53 -11.54
C GLY A 217 -6.50 -0.48 -10.01
N THR A 218 -7.74 -0.70 -9.58
CA THR A 218 -8.02 -0.85 -8.15
C THR A 218 -7.66 -2.26 -7.70
N LEU A 219 -6.60 -2.41 -6.90
CA LEU A 219 -6.21 -3.68 -6.32
C LEU A 219 -6.97 -3.88 -5.01
N PHE A 220 -7.69 -5.00 -4.89
CA PHE A 220 -8.46 -5.36 -3.72
C PHE A 220 -7.92 -6.64 -3.10
N VAL A 221 -7.67 -6.62 -1.79
CA VAL A 221 -7.11 -7.78 -1.07
C VAL A 221 -7.94 -8.03 0.20
N PRO A 222 -8.68 -9.13 0.31
CA PRO A 222 -9.43 -9.47 1.53
C PRO A 222 -8.53 -10.04 2.65
N SER A 223 -9.00 -9.91 3.90
CA SER A 223 -8.30 -10.18 5.18
C SER A 223 -7.46 -11.43 5.25
N GLU A 224 -7.98 -12.56 4.78
CA GLU A 224 -7.32 -13.85 5.01
C GLU A 224 -6.27 -14.19 3.93
N ARG A 225 -6.09 -13.31 2.94
CA ARG A 225 -5.41 -13.67 1.69
C ARG A 225 -4.51 -12.58 1.10
N VAL A 226 -3.85 -11.78 1.95
CA VAL A 226 -2.76 -10.91 1.45
C VAL A 226 -1.64 -11.73 0.77
N TRP A 227 -1.56 -13.02 1.09
CA TRP A 227 -0.51 -13.95 0.65
C TRP A 227 -1.03 -15.29 0.11
N ASP A 228 -2.35 -15.50 -0.03
CA ASP A 228 -2.94 -16.74 -0.57
C ASP A 228 -3.32 -16.57 -2.05
N THR A 229 -2.76 -17.44 -2.89
CA THR A 229 -2.48 -17.28 -4.33
C THR A 229 -3.67 -17.55 -5.26
N LYS A 230 -4.84 -16.96 -4.98
CA LYS A 230 -5.99 -17.10 -5.89
C LYS A 230 -6.52 -15.78 -6.41
N LYS A 231 -5.94 -15.41 -7.57
CA LYS A 231 -6.41 -14.46 -8.58
C LYS A 231 -6.67 -13.05 -8.09
N VAL A 232 -5.64 -12.23 -8.21
CA VAL A 232 -5.78 -10.82 -8.56
C VAL A 232 -5.50 -10.70 -10.06
N GLU A 233 -6.51 -10.40 -10.86
CA GLU A 233 -6.31 -10.03 -12.26
C GLU A 233 -5.97 -8.54 -12.33
N LEU A 234 -4.69 -8.22 -12.56
CA LEU A 234 -4.29 -6.87 -12.96
C LEU A 234 -4.60 -6.71 -14.45
N ASN A 235 -5.56 -5.85 -14.81
CA ASN A 235 -5.66 -5.33 -16.17
C ASN A 235 -4.54 -4.27 -16.35
N LEU A 236 -3.35 -4.73 -16.71
CA LEU A 236 -2.28 -3.89 -17.23
C LEU A 236 -2.56 -3.63 -18.72
N GLY A 237 -3.43 -2.66 -18.98
CA GLY A 237 -3.59 -2.06 -20.31
C GLY A 237 -2.40 -1.19 -20.68
#